data_AF-A0A0G0ZSE2-F1
#
_entry.id   AF-A0A0G0ZSE2-F1
#
_cell.length_a   1.000
_cell.length_b   1.000
_cell.length_c   1.000
_cell.angle_alpha   90.00
_cell.angle_beta   90.00
_cell.angle_gamma   90.00
#
_symmetry.space_group_name_H-M   'P 1'
#
loop_
_entity.id
_entity.type
_entity.pdbx_description
1 polymer ?
#
loop_
_entity_poly.entity_id
_entity_poly.type
_entity_poly.pdbx_seq_one_letter_code
_entity_poly.pdbx_strand_id
1 'polypeptide(L)'
;MGLKPERGLFILKKYAEGAIEKRSDVENNIHLPTEASFYQSFADYLVQDLEECTKAISLGGNKFGDKWGTPDVFGVYKFSEADAVRPPVEIVSVEIKTDTNQLITAFGQACAYKTFSHKVYLAVPKEADTGRIESLCTRFGIGLILFNKKDSSDPSWEIRTRAVKNEPDYFYVNEYLQRLGEDRRSLF
;
A
#
# COMPACT_ATOMS: atom_id res chain seq x y z
N MET A 1 -37.13 -25.02 28.63
CA MET A 1 -36.21 -25.44 27.55
C MET A 1 -35.05 -24.45 27.56
N GLY A 2 -33.86 -24.87 28.03
CA GLY A 2 -32.74 -23.96 28.33
C GLY A 2 -31.74 -23.89 27.19
N LEU A 3 -31.35 -22.67 26.81
CA LEU A 3 -30.17 -22.41 25.97
C LEU A 3 -28.92 -22.63 26.81
N LYS A 4 -27.98 -23.42 26.28
CA LYS A 4 -26.68 -23.70 26.92
C LYS A 4 -25.60 -22.87 26.21
N PRO A 5 -24.97 -21.88 26.86
CA PRO A 5 -23.84 -21.16 26.29
C PRO A 5 -22.50 -21.69 26.81
N GLU A 6 -21.49 -21.59 25.95
CA GLU A 6 -20.09 -21.82 26.30
C GLU A 6 -19.60 -20.67 27.19
N ARG A 7 -19.06 -21.00 28.36
CA ARG A 7 -18.48 -20.10 29.39
C ARG A 7 -19.48 -19.45 30.37
N GLY A 8 -19.96 -20.24 31.33
CA GLY A 8 -19.83 -20.00 32.78
C GLY A 8 -20.36 -18.71 33.44
N LEU A 9 -21.09 -17.83 32.77
CA LEU A 9 -21.68 -16.64 33.40
C LEU A 9 -23.21 -16.66 33.29
N PHE A 10 -23.88 -16.73 34.44
CA PHE A 10 -25.34 -16.71 34.54
C PHE A 10 -25.84 -15.29 34.81
N ILE A 11 -26.73 -14.78 33.94
CA ILE A 11 -27.47 -13.52 34.16
C ILE A 11 -28.87 -13.88 34.65
N LEU A 12 -29.32 -13.24 35.74
CA LEU A 12 -30.67 -13.44 36.29
C LEU A 12 -31.72 -12.90 35.30
N LYS A 13 -32.80 -13.67 35.03
CA LYS A 13 -33.83 -13.37 34.03
C LYS A 13 -34.44 -11.95 34.13
N LYS A 14 -34.54 -11.40 35.34
CA LYS A 14 -35.02 -10.03 35.62
C LYS A 14 -34.08 -8.90 35.14
N TYR A 15 -32.83 -9.22 34.82
CA TYR A 15 -31.84 -8.28 34.27
C TYR A 15 -31.63 -8.48 32.76
N ALA A 16 -32.23 -9.51 32.16
CA ALA A 16 -32.13 -9.75 30.72
C ALA A 16 -33.02 -8.79 29.91
N GLU A 17 -34.21 -8.46 30.42
CA GLU A 17 -35.18 -7.60 29.71
C GLU A 17 -34.68 -6.15 29.59
N GLY A 18 -34.00 -5.61 30.61
CA GLY A 18 -33.39 -4.28 30.56
C GLY A 18 -32.05 -4.19 29.80
N ALA A 19 -31.42 -5.31 29.47
CA ALA A 19 -30.17 -5.36 28.72
C ALA A 19 -30.39 -5.48 27.19
N ILE A 20 -31.58 -5.91 26.77
CA ILE A 20 -31.95 -6.06 25.37
C ILE A 20 -32.39 -4.70 24.77
N GLU A 21 -33.03 -3.82 25.54
CA GLU A 21 -33.52 -2.53 25.06
C GLU A 21 -32.47 -1.40 25.01
N LYS A 22 -31.24 -1.61 25.52
CA LYS A 22 -30.15 -0.62 25.47
C LYS A 22 -29.02 -0.95 24.49
N ARG A 23 -29.22 -1.93 23.61
CA ARG A 23 -28.29 -2.28 22.52
C ARG A 23 -28.86 -1.96 21.14
N SER A 24 -29.69 -0.93 21.05
CA SER A 24 -30.13 -0.36 19.77
C SER A 24 -29.59 1.05 19.55
N ASP A 25 -28.41 1.35 20.11
CA ASP A 25 -27.66 2.55 19.79
C ASP A 25 -26.63 2.19 18.72
N VAL A 26 -27.08 2.31 17.47
CA VAL A 26 -26.27 2.56 16.27
C VAL A 26 -25.01 1.69 16.17
N GLU A 27 -25.16 0.45 15.66
CA GLU A 27 -24.06 -0.17 14.91
C GLU A 27 -23.78 0.73 13.70
N ASN A 28 -22.91 1.73 13.88
CA ASN A 28 -22.21 2.35 12.78
C ASN A 28 -21.42 1.20 12.14
N ASN A 29 -21.96 0.59 11.09
CA ASN A 29 -21.21 -0.20 10.13
C ASN A 29 -20.19 0.75 9.48
N ILE A 30 -19.11 1.07 10.18
CA ILE A 30 -17.96 1.78 9.62
C ILE A 30 -17.30 0.77 8.70
N HIS A 31 -17.75 0.75 7.45
CA HIS A 31 -17.11 -0.04 6.41
C HIS A 31 -15.73 0.59 6.17
N LEU A 32 -14.67 -0.09 6.60
CA LEU A 32 -13.31 0.36 6.35
C LEU A 32 -13.09 0.46 4.83
N PRO A 33 -12.34 1.47 4.35
CA PRO A 33 -11.98 1.56 2.94
C PRO A 33 -11.24 0.30 2.47
N THR A 34 -11.46 -0.09 1.21
CA THR A 34 -10.72 -1.18 0.59
C THR A 34 -9.29 -0.73 0.26
N GLU A 35 -8.35 -1.67 0.17
CA GLU A 35 -6.96 -1.37 -0.19
C GLU A 35 -6.82 -0.57 -1.50
N ALA A 36 -7.57 -0.97 -2.53
CA ALA A 36 -7.59 -0.26 -3.82
C ALA A 36 -8.04 1.20 -3.74
N SER A 37 -8.79 1.58 -2.71
CA SER A 37 -9.21 2.98 -2.52
C SER A 37 -8.06 3.92 -2.17
N PHE A 38 -6.90 3.39 -1.76
CA PHE A 38 -5.70 4.17 -1.42
C PHE A 38 -4.75 4.38 -2.60
N TYR A 39 -4.93 3.67 -3.72
CA TYR A 39 -3.92 3.64 -4.79
C TYR A 39 -3.78 4.99 -5.48
N GLN A 40 -4.89 5.66 -5.78
CA GLN A 40 -4.86 6.96 -6.45
C GLN A 40 -4.29 8.05 -5.53
N SER A 41 -4.73 8.11 -4.27
CA SER A 41 -4.21 9.11 -3.33
C SER A 41 -2.71 8.92 -3.04
N PHE A 42 -2.20 7.68 -3.09
CA PHE A 42 -0.76 7.44 -3.01
C PHE A 42 -0.01 7.83 -4.30
N ALA A 43 -0.60 7.60 -5.47
CA ALA A 43 -0.03 8.04 -6.74
C ALA A 43 0.14 9.57 -6.77
N ASP A 44 -0.85 10.30 -6.27
CA ASP A 44 -0.79 11.75 -6.14
C ASP A 44 0.27 12.17 -5.12
N TYR A 45 0.33 11.52 -3.96
CA TYR A 45 1.35 11.76 -2.92
C TYR A 45 2.79 11.54 -3.43
N LEU A 46 3.03 10.54 -4.28
CA LEU A 46 4.34 10.32 -4.91
C LEU A 46 4.82 11.48 -5.77
N VAL A 47 3.88 12.15 -6.45
CA VAL A 47 4.17 13.23 -7.40
C VAL A 47 4.24 14.58 -6.69
N GLN A 48 3.28 14.85 -5.80
CA GLN A 48 3.07 16.19 -5.23
C GLN A 48 3.87 16.43 -3.95
N ASP A 49 3.97 15.42 -3.09
CA ASP A 49 4.55 15.58 -1.75
C ASP A 49 5.95 14.96 -1.65
N LEU A 50 6.11 13.73 -2.15
CA LEU A 50 7.40 13.05 -2.12
C LEU A 50 8.35 13.52 -3.22
N GLU A 51 7.80 14.04 -4.32
CA GLU A 51 8.52 14.44 -5.54
C GLU A 51 9.44 13.32 -6.10
N GLU A 52 9.06 12.06 -5.86
CA GLU A 52 9.82 10.88 -6.33
C GLU A 52 9.44 10.49 -7.75
N CYS A 53 8.33 11.01 -8.26
CA CYS A 53 7.79 10.74 -9.59
C CYS A 53 7.37 12.04 -10.27
N THR A 54 7.55 12.12 -11.58
CA THR A 54 6.92 13.17 -12.41
C THR A 54 5.52 12.77 -12.85
N LYS A 55 5.26 11.45 -12.95
CA LYS A 55 3.93 10.89 -13.19
C LYS A 55 3.79 9.56 -12.44
N ALA A 56 2.59 9.26 -11.97
CA ALA A 56 2.26 7.98 -11.34
C ALA A 56 0.82 7.56 -11.66
N ILE A 57 0.55 6.26 -11.61
CA ILE A 57 -0.77 5.67 -11.85
C ILE A 57 -1.07 4.57 -10.84
N SER A 58 -2.34 4.42 -10.50
CA SER A 58 -2.84 3.21 -9.83
C SER A 58 -2.84 2.04 -10.83
N LEU A 59 -2.23 0.92 -10.45
CA LEU A 59 -2.26 -0.32 -11.22
C LEU A 59 -3.16 -1.35 -10.55
N GLY A 60 -2.68 -1.95 -9.45
CA GLY A 60 -3.35 -3.00 -8.71
C GLY A 60 -3.69 -4.26 -9.53
N GLY A 61 -4.21 -5.28 -8.84
CA GLY A 61 -4.70 -6.50 -9.47
C GLY A 61 -3.60 -7.37 -10.09
N ASN A 62 -3.93 -8.13 -11.13
CA ASN A 62 -3.04 -9.09 -11.77
C ASN A 62 -2.62 -8.65 -13.19
N LYS A 63 -2.24 -7.37 -13.37
CA LYS A 63 -1.90 -6.82 -14.69
C LYS A 63 -0.64 -7.46 -15.28
N PHE A 64 0.37 -7.72 -14.46
CA PHE A 64 1.60 -8.36 -14.92
C PHE A 64 1.42 -9.85 -15.19
N GLY A 65 0.41 -10.51 -14.59
CA GLY A 65 0.05 -11.89 -14.93
C GLY A 65 1.08 -12.95 -14.53
N ASP A 66 2.05 -12.61 -13.69
CA ASP A 66 3.09 -13.53 -13.21
C ASP A 66 3.07 -13.73 -11.70
N LYS A 67 4.01 -14.55 -11.23
CA LYS A 67 4.14 -14.91 -9.81
C LYS A 67 4.81 -13.83 -8.96
N TRP A 68 5.39 -12.81 -9.60
CA TRP A 68 6.13 -11.74 -8.92
C TRP A 68 5.22 -10.55 -8.57
N GLY A 69 4.00 -10.55 -9.13
CA GLY A 69 2.90 -9.66 -8.74
C GLY A 69 2.93 -8.33 -9.48
N THR A 70 1.84 -7.59 -9.39
CA THR A 70 1.73 -6.23 -9.93
C THR A 70 1.82 -5.25 -8.77
N PRO A 71 2.67 -4.22 -8.81
CA PRO A 71 2.66 -3.19 -7.79
C PRO A 71 1.32 -2.47 -7.80
N ASP A 72 0.89 -2.00 -6.64
CA ASP A 72 -0.38 -1.29 -6.49
C ASP A 72 -0.34 0.08 -7.17
N VAL A 73 0.80 0.76 -7.08
CA VAL A 73 1.06 2.04 -7.74
C VAL A 73 2.39 1.97 -8.47
N PHE A 74 2.41 2.54 -9.67
CA PHE A 74 3.60 2.59 -10.53
C PHE A 74 3.84 4.03 -10.97
N GLY A 75 5.07 4.48 -10.82
CA GLY A 75 5.48 5.83 -11.16
C GLY A 75 6.77 5.87 -11.98
N VAL A 76 6.93 6.98 -12.70
CA VAL A 76 8.13 7.29 -13.44
C VAL A 76 8.64 8.67 -13.05
N TYR A 77 9.95 8.80 -12.96
CA TYR A 77 10.61 10.10 -12.87
C TYR A 77 11.34 10.37 -14.18
N LYS A 78 10.90 11.41 -14.90
CA LYS A 78 11.48 11.84 -16.17
C LYS A 78 11.81 13.33 -16.10
N PHE A 79 13.04 13.68 -16.43
CA PHE A 79 13.45 15.08 -16.55
C PHE A 79 12.76 15.77 -17.73
N SER A 80 12.55 17.08 -17.60
CA SER A 80 11.94 17.87 -18.66
C SER A 80 12.83 17.86 -19.90
N GLU A 81 12.21 17.90 -21.08
CA GLU A 81 12.97 18.05 -22.33
C GLU A 81 13.68 19.40 -22.42
N ALA A 82 13.30 20.37 -21.60
CA ALA A 82 14.01 21.65 -21.47
C ALA A 82 15.28 21.56 -20.60
N ASP A 83 15.48 20.49 -19.83
CA ASP A 83 16.60 20.38 -18.90
C ASP A 83 17.91 20.07 -19.64
N ALA A 84 19.00 20.71 -19.20
CA ALA A 84 20.34 20.52 -19.76
C ALA A 84 20.94 19.15 -19.38
N VAL A 85 20.59 18.63 -18.20
CA VAL A 85 21.03 17.32 -17.71
C VAL A 85 19.81 16.40 -17.71
N ARG A 86 19.89 15.30 -18.47
CA ARG A 86 18.77 14.36 -18.68
C ARG A 86 19.18 12.95 -18.28
N PRO A 87 19.15 12.63 -16.98
CA PRO A 87 19.30 11.26 -16.52
C PRO A 87 18.25 10.33 -17.14
N PRO A 88 18.54 9.02 -17.20
CA PRO A 88 17.56 8.02 -17.63
C PRO A 88 16.28 8.08 -16.80
N VAL A 89 15.16 7.62 -17.39
CA VAL A 89 13.90 7.52 -16.68
C VAL A 89 14.04 6.55 -15.52
N GLU A 90 13.63 6.99 -14.34
CA GLU A 90 13.56 6.12 -13.15
C GLU A 90 12.17 5.53 -13.00
N ILE A 91 12.11 4.32 -12.46
CA ILE A 91 10.87 3.58 -12.19
C ILE A 91 10.71 3.48 -10.68
N VAL A 92 9.52 3.81 -10.20
CA VAL A 92 9.13 3.72 -8.80
C VAL A 92 7.94 2.78 -8.68
N SER A 93 8.05 1.77 -7.83
CA SER A 93 6.94 0.85 -7.53
C SER A 93 6.52 0.98 -6.08
N VAL A 94 5.23 0.77 -5.81
CA VAL A 94 4.67 0.83 -4.46
C VAL A 94 3.80 -0.39 -4.23
N GLU A 95 3.97 -1.01 -3.07
CA GLU A 95 3.02 -1.97 -2.50
C GLU A 95 2.30 -1.32 -1.31
N ILE A 96 0.98 -1.44 -1.26
CA ILE A 96 0.14 -0.91 -0.19
C ILE A 96 -0.57 -2.11 0.46
N LYS A 97 -0.52 -2.23 1.79
CA LYS A 97 -1.32 -3.23 2.51
C LYS A 97 -2.09 -2.63 3.65
N THR A 98 -3.41 -2.82 3.67
CA THR A 98 -4.24 -2.42 4.82
C THR A 98 -4.27 -3.45 5.95
N ASP A 99 -3.95 -4.71 5.65
CA ASP A 99 -3.93 -5.83 6.61
C ASP A 99 -2.52 -6.03 7.18
N THR A 100 -2.39 -5.85 8.49
CA THR A 100 -1.13 -5.98 9.22
C THR A 100 -0.61 -7.42 9.30
N ASN A 101 -1.43 -8.42 8.98
CA ASN A 101 -0.98 -9.82 8.92
C ASN A 101 -0.20 -10.14 7.64
N GLN A 102 -0.28 -9.26 6.63
CA GLN A 102 0.34 -9.49 5.32
C GLN A 102 1.65 -8.71 5.12
N LEU A 103 2.18 -8.08 6.18
CA LEU A 103 3.38 -7.23 6.09
C LEU A 103 4.61 -7.96 5.53
N ILE A 104 4.81 -9.23 5.90
CA ILE A 104 5.95 -10.02 5.41
C ILE A 104 5.77 -10.36 3.92
N THR A 105 4.55 -10.69 3.50
CA THR A 105 4.23 -10.93 2.09
C THR A 105 4.43 -9.67 1.26
N ALA A 106 3.93 -8.53 1.73
CA ALA A 106 4.08 -7.22 1.12
C ALA A 106 5.55 -6.83 0.97
N PHE A 107 6.36 -7.08 2.01
CA PHE A 107 7.79 -6.88 1.95
C PHE A 107 8.47 -7.79 0.92
N GLY A 108 8.05 -9.06 0.82
CA GLY A 108 8.52 -9.99 -0.21
C GLY A 108 8.20 -9.49 -1.63
N GLN A 109 6.99 -8.98 -1.86
CA GLN A 109 6.60 -8.35 -3.12
C GLN A 109 7.45 -7.11 -3.42
N ALA A 110 7.62 -6.22 -2.44
CA ALA A 110 8.47 -5.04 -2.57
C ALA A 110 9.94 -5.42 -2.91
N CYS A 111 10.46 -6.51 -2.33
CA CYS A 111 11.76 -7.04 -2.72
C CYS A 111 11.80 -7.51 -4.17
N ALA A 112 10.74 -8.19 -4.64
CA ALA A 112 10.65 -8.63 -6.03
C ALA A 112 10.64 -7.42 -7.00
N TYR A 113 9.96 -6.33 -6.65
CA TYR A 113 9.89 -5.14 -7.51
C TYR A 113 11.23 -4.43 -7.72
N LYS A 114 12.21 -4.63 -6.82
CA LYS A 114 13.57 -4.10 -7.01
C LYS A 114 14.27 -4.65 -8.25
N THR A 115 13.80 -5.77 -8.79
CA THR A 115 14.34 -6.35 -10.03
C THR A 115 14.09 -5.46 -11.26
N PHE A 116 13.01 -4.66 -11.26
CA PHE A 116 12.64 -3.80 -12.38
C PHE A 116 12.41 -2.32 -11.98
N SER A 117 12.51 -1.99 -10.70
CA SER A 117 12.30 -0.63 -10.19
C SER A 117 13.58 -0.05 -9.63
N HIS A 118 13.76 1.25 -9.83
CA HIS A 118 14.89 2.00 -9.29
C HIS A 118 14.66 2.34 -7.82
N LYS A 119 13.40 2.58 -7.43
CA LYS A 119 12.99 2.79 -6.05
C LYS A 119 11.73 1.98 -5.77
N VAL A 120 11.60 1.49 -4.56
CA VAL A 120 10.42 0.75 -4.12
C VAL A 120 9.97 1.27 -2.77
N TYR A 121 8.66 1.50 -2.64
CA TYR A 121 8.00 1.89 -1.41
C TYR A 121 7.04 0.80 -0.92
N LEU A 122 6.93 0.66 0.39
CA LEU A 122 5.94 -0.16 1.07
C LEU A 122 5.11 0.76 1.98
N ALA A 123 3.80 0.79 1.81
CA ALA A 123 2.89 1.58 2.63
C ALA A 123 2.02 0.69 3.52
N VAL A 124 2.03 0.97 4.84
CA VAL A 124 1.35 0.12 5.85
C VAL A 124 0.63 0.97 6.92
N PRO A 125 -0.42 0.46 7.59
CA PRO A 125 -1.14 1.20 8.60
C PRO A 125 -0.25 1.59 9.79
N LYS A 126 -0.51 2.76 10.36
CA LYS A 126 0.16 3.25 11.58
C LYS A 126 -0.02 2.31 12.78
N GLU A 127 -1.09 1.51 12.81
CA GLU A 127 -1.34 0.57 13.92
C GLU A 127 -0.56 -0.74 13.82
N ALA A 128 0.21 -0.96 12.76
CA ALA A 128 1.09 -2.11 12.64
C ALA A 128 2.24 -2.02 13.66
N ASP A 129 2.68 -3.15 14.21
CA ASP A 129 3.97 -3.23 14.90
C ASP A 129 5.10 -3.15 13.86
N THR A 130 5.59 -1.93 13.63
CA THR A 130 6.47 -1.62 12.50
C THR A 130 7.96 -1.72 12.80
N GLY A 131 8.39 -1.93 14.06
CA GLY A 131 9.82 -1.86 14.39
C GLY A 131 10.69 -2.84 13.57
N ARG A 132 10.17 -4.06 13.37
CA ARG A 132 10.84 -5.07 12.53
C ARG A 132 10.75 -4.75 11.04
N ILE A 133 9.61 -4.28 10.54
CA ILE A 133 9.43 -3.98 9.11
C ILE A 133 10.24 -2.74 8.70
N GLU A 134 10.33 -1.73 9.56
CA GLU A 134 11.14 -0.53 9.38
C GLU A 134 12.63 -0.88 9.32
N SER A 135 13.10 -1.76 10.21
CA SER A 135 14.47 -2.28 10.19
C SER A 135 14.78 -3.04 8.89
N LEU A 136 13.84 -3.86 8.40
CA LEU A 136 13.98 -4.57 7.13
C LEU A 136 13.98 -3.61 5.94
N CYS A 137 13.01 -2.69 5.87
CA CYS A 137 12.93 -1.71 4.79
C CYS A 137 14.21 -0.88 4.70
N THR A 138 14.71 -0.39 5.84
CA THR A 138 16.00 0.33 5.92
C THR A 138 17.16 -0.51 5.38
N ARG A 139 17.27 -1.77 5.84
CA ARG A 139 18.38 -2.66 5.44
C ARG A 139 18.39 -2.97 3.95
N PHE A 140 17.21 -3.10 3.32
CA PHE A 140 17.07 -3.47 1.91
C PHE A 140 16.84 -2.25 0.99
N GLY A 141 16.92 -1.03 1.54
CA GLY A 141 16.74 0.21 0.79
C GLY A 141 15.33 0.37 0.21
N ILE A 142 14.33 -0.16 0.90
CA ILE A 142 12.91 0.02 0.58
C ILE A 142 12.40 1.18 1.43
N GLY A 143 11.65 2.10 0.81
CA GLY A 143 11.02 3.20 1.53
C GLY A 143 9.80 2.71 2.30
N LEU A 144 9.64 3.14 3.54
CA LEU A 144 8.49 2.79 4.38
C LEU A 144 7.63 4.03 4.59
N ILE A 145 6.36 3.92 4.22
CA ILE A 145 5.33 4.92 4.48
C ILE A 145 4.30 4.35 5.46
N LEU A 146 3.87 5.16 6.42
CA LEU A 146 2.75 4.83 7.30
C LEU A 146 1.51 5.64 6.92
N PHE A 147 0.32 5.06 7.12
CA PHE A 147 -0.93 5.76 6.84
C PHE A 147 -2.07 5.41 7.79
N ASN A 148 -3.09 6.25 7.81
CA ASN A 148 -4.36 6.02 8.46
C ASN A 148 -5.28 5.21 7.55
N LYS A 149 -5.46 3.92 7.83
CA LYS A 149 -6.31 3.05 7.00
C LYS A 149 -7.82 3.31 7.12
N LYS A 150 -8.24 4.22 8.00
CA LYS A 150 -9.66 4.52 8.22
C LYS A 150 -10.19 5.57 7.24
N ASP A 151 -9.30 6.30 6.58
CA ASP A 151 -9.64 7.37 5.64
C ASP A 151 -8.77 7.24 4.39
N SER A 152 -9.37 6.86 3.26
CA SER A 152 -8.65 6.74 1.99
C SER A 152 -8.56 8.06 1.22
N SER A 153 -9.36 9.05 1.60
CA SER A 153 -9.37 10.39 0.98
C SER A 153 -8.26 11.27 1.55
N ASP A 154 -8.02 11.17 2.87
CA ASP A 154 -6.84 11.75 3.54
C ASP A 154 -6.19 10.71 4.46
N PRO A 155 -5.34 9.83 3.90
CA PRO A 155 -4.64 8.81 4.67
C PRO A 155 -3.55 9.37 5.59
N SER A 156 -3.25 10.67 5.52
CA SER A 156 -2.16 11.30 6.28
C SER A 156 -0.83 10.53 6.17
N TRP A 157 -0.38 10.33 4.94
CA TRP A 157 0.85 9.61 4.59
C TRP A 157 2.06 10.15 5.35
N GLU A 158 2.85 9.26 5.96
CA GLU A 158 4.02 9.62 6.78
C GLU A 158 5.23 8.81 6.33
N ILE A 159 6.29 9.49 5.88
CA ILE A 159 7.54 8.83 5.54
C ILE A 159 8.35 8.46 6.79
N ARG A 160 8.70 7.19 6.90
CA ARG A 160 9.60 6.66 7.93
C ARG A 160 11.00 6.49 7.40
N THR A 161 11.10 5.94 6.19
CA THR A 161 12.37 5.74 5.49
C THR A 161 12.22 6.12 4.02
N ARG A 162 13.22 6.81 3.48
CA ARG A 162 13.33 7.08 2.04
C ARG A 162 13.78 5.81 1.32
N ALA A 163 13.25 5.56 0.13
CA ALA A 163 13.75 4.47 -0.71
C ALA A 163 15.16 4.79 -1.20
N VAL A 164 16.04 3.78 -1.20
CA VAL A 164 17.39 3.93 -1.75
C VAL A 164 17.34 3.53 -3.21
N LYS A 165 17.84 4.41 -4.08
CA LYS A 165 17.94 4.13 -5.52
C LYS A 165 18.84 2.91 -5.75
N ASN A 166 18.35 1.93 -6.50
CA ASN A 166 19.13 0.83 -7.05
C ASN A 166 19.04 0.80 -8.58
N GLU A 167 20.00 0.11 -9.20
CA GLU A 167 19.93 -0.18 -10.62
C GLU A 167 19.12 -1.47 -10.82
N PRO A 168 18.03 -1.46 -11.62
CA PRO A 168 17.28 -2.66 -11.92
C PRO A 168 17.93 -3.46 -13.06
N ASP A 169 17.43 -4.67 -13.27
CA ASP A 169 17.76 -5.43 -14.48
C ASP A 169 16.89 -4.93 -15.64
N TYR A 170 17.56 -4.37 -16.66
CA TYR A 170 16.91 -3.79 -17.81
C TYR A 170 16.10 -4.79 -18.65
N PHE A 171 16.39 -6.09 -18.56
CA PHE A 171 15.53 -7.11 -19.17
C PHE A 171 14.14 -7.06 -18.53
N TYR A 172 14.06 -7.13 -17.20
CA TYR A 172 12.79 -7.07 -16.47
C TYR A 172 12.12 -5.72 -16.58
N VAL A 173 12.88 -4.62 -16.58
CA VAL A 173 12.33 -3.27 -16.85
C VAL A 173 11.55 -3.26 -18.16
N ASN A 174 12.17 -3.70 -19.25
CA ASN A 174 11.53 -3.69 -20.57
C ASN A 174 10.32 -4.63 -20.61
N GLU A 175 10.43 -5.80 -20.00
CA GLU A 175 9.34 -6.77 -19.91
C GLU A 175 8.12 -6.18 -19.21
N TYR A 176 8.29 -5.61 -18.01
CA TYR A 176 7.17 -5.05 -17.25
C TYR A 176 6.60 -3.78 -17.87
N LEU A 177 7.44 -2.93 -18.48
CA LEU A 177 6.96 -1.77 -19.24
C LEU A 177 6.12 -2.18 -20.45
N GLN A 178 6.41 -3.30 -21.10
CA GLN A 178 5.56 -3.83 -22.17
C GLN A 178 4.22 -4.34 -21.63
N ARG A 179 4.23 -5.00 -20.47
CA ARG A 179 3.02 -5.51 -19.80
C ARG A 179 2.07 -4.42 -19.33
N LEU A 180 2.53 -3.17 -19.16
CA LEU A 180 1.66 -2.02 -18.87
C LEU A 180 0.67 -1.71 -20.02
N GLY A 181 0.96 -2.12 -21.26
CA GLY A 181 0.06 -1.89 -22.39
C GLY A 181 -0.31 -0.40 -22.58
N GLU A 182 -1.60 -0.10 -22.58
CA GLU A 182 -2.13 1.26 -22.77
C GLU A 182 -1.80 2.20 -21.61
N ASP A 183 -1.65 1.69 -20.38
CA ASP A 183 -1.28 2.48 -19.21
C ASP A 183 0.09 3.13 -19.36
N ARG A 184 0.96 2.58 -20.22
CA ARG A 184 2.28 3.17 -20.50
C ARG A 184 2.16 4.59 -21.08
N ARG A 185 1.08 4.90 -21.83
CA ARG A 185 0.88 6.21 -22.47
C ARG A 185 0.59 7.34 -21.48
N SER A 186 0.04 7.02 -20.31
CA SER A 186 -0.18 8.04 -19.27
C SER A 186 1.13 8.40 -18.56
N LEU A 187 2.08 7.46 -18.49
CA LEU A 187 3.37 7.61 -17.81
C LEU A 187 4.45 8.30 -18.67
N PHE A 188 4.56 7.95 -19.95
CA PHE A 188 5.60 8.45 -20.86
C PHE A 188 5.05 9.44 -21.88
#